data_AF-A0A0S8DB63-F1
#
_entry.id   AF-A0A0S8DB63-F1
#
_cell.length_a   1.000
_cell.length_b   1.000
_cell.length_c   1.000
_cell.angle_alpha   90.00
_cell.angle_beta   90.00
_cell.angle_gamma   90.00
#
_symmetry.space_group_name_H-M   'P 1'
#
loop_
_entity.id
_entity.type
_entity.pdbx_description
1 polymer ?
#
loop_
_entity_poly.entity_id
_entity_poly.type
_entity_poly.pdbx_seq_one_letter_code
_entity_poly.pdbx_strand_id
1 'polypeptide(L)'
;MLATAACGVQAAPYPLGTMTCDDIGAFASEAMGWRKSHVSREEARIKLDERDYGDPVEKKNLVIILDLVYGNYGNNWTVESAGNVMRSDCLKGRDQ
;
A
#
# COMPACT_ATOMS: atom_id res chain seq x y z
N MET A 1 -11.19 -15.74 40.58
CA MET A 1 -11.44 -15.07 39.29
C MET A 1 -10.18 -14.30 38.93
N LEU A 2 -9.33 -14.88 38.08
CA LEU A 2 -8.13 -14.19 37.58
C LEU A 2 -8.51 -13.65 36.20
N ALA A 3 -8.57 -12.32 36.10
CA ALA A 3 -8.87 -11.61 34.88
C ALA A 3 -7.74 -11.85 33.87
N THR A 4 -8.06 -12.54 32.78
CA THR A 4 -7.17 -12.69 31.63
C THR A 4 -7.03 -11.32 30.98
N ALA A 5 -5.90 -10.65 31.21
CA ALA A 5 -5.52 -9.46 30.47
C ALA A 5 -5.30 -9.89 29.01
N ALA A 6 -6.27 -9.59 28.15
CA ALA A 6 -6.09 -9.69 26.71
C ALA A 6 -5.02 -8.68 26.32
N CYS A 7 -3.78 -9.15 26.10
CA CYS A 7 -2.81 -8.39 25.32
C CYS A 7 -3.41 -8.26 23.92
N GLY A 8 -4.02 -7.11 23.63
CA GLY A 8 -4.25 -6.70 22.26
C GLY A 8 -2.88 -6.68 21.59
N VAL A 9 -2.65 -7.62 20.67
CA VAL A 9 -1.56 -7.50 19.71
C VAL A 9 -1.91 -6.26 18.89
N GLN A 10 -1.42 -5.11 19.33
CA GLN A 10 -1.43 -3.91 18.51
C GLN A 10 -0.49 -4.26 17.36
N ALA A 11 -1.06 -4.68 16.22
CA ALA A 11 -0.29 -4.95 15.02
C ALA A 11 0.59 -3.71 14.82
N ALA A 12 1.91 -3.88 14.93
CA ALA A 12 2.81 -2.79 14.64
C ALA A 12 2.44 -2.32 13.22
N PRO A 13 2.30 -1.00 12.98
CA PRO A 13 2.15 -0.52 11.62
C PRO A 13 3.26 -1.19 10.80
N TYR A 14 2.91 -1.75 9.64
CA TYR A 14 3.87 -2.49 8.83
C TYR A 14 5.14 -1.65 8.65
N PRO A 15 6.32 -2.28 8.59
CA PRO A 15 7.57 -1.54 8.50
C PRO A 15 7.54 -0.67 7.24
N LEU A 16 7.39 0.64 7.45
CA LEU A 16 7.26 1.64 6.40
C LEU A 16 8.61 2.17 5.93
N GLY A 17 9.69 1.87 6.65
CA GLY A 17 10.96 2.56 6.45
C GLY A 17 10.79 4.03 6.79
N THR A 18 11.09 4.89 5.82
CA THR A 18 10.91 6.35 5.91
C THR A 18 9.56 6.83 5.37
N MET A 19 8.80 5.97 4.69
CA MET A 19 7.48 6.32 4.19
C MET A 19 6.45 6.49 5.31
N THR A 20 5.37 7.19 4.99
CA THR A 20 4.19 7.37 5.83
C THR A 20 2.98 6.67 5.20
N CYS A 21 1.90 6.56 5.96
CA CYS A 21 0.62 6.12 5.39
C CYS A 21 0.08 7.06 4.30
N ASP A 22 0.46 8.33 4.34
CA ASP A 22 0.11 9.28 3.29
C ASP A 22 0.89 8.97 2.00
N ASP A 23 2.16 8.58 2.10
CA ASP A 23 2.96 8.14 0.95
C ASP A 23 2.41 6.86 0.31
N ILE A 24 1.93 5.91 1.13
CA ILE A 24 1.25 4.70 0.65
C ILE A 24 -0.03 5.05 -0.12
N GLY A 25 -0.84 5.95 0.43
CA GLY A 25 -2.05 6.45 -0.24
C GLY A 25 -1.73 7.16 -1.55
N ALA A 26 -0.74 8.06 -1.53
CA ALA A 26 -0.30 8.79 -2.71
C ALA A 26 0.16 7.86 -3.83
N PHE A 27 0.98 6.85 -3.50
CA PHE A 27 1.41 5.86 -4.47
C PHE A 27 0.25 5.03 -5.03
N ALA A 28 -0.72 4.64 -4.20
CA ALA A 28 -1.89 3.90 -4.68
C ALA A 28 -2.73 4.71 -5.68
N SER A 29 -2.91 6.01 -5.42
CA SER A 29 -3.56 6.93 -6.37
C SER A 29 -2.76 7.05 -7.67
N GLU A 30 -1.44 7.21 -7.58
CA GLU A 30 -0.55 7.30 -8.74
C GLU A 30 -0.62 6.04 -9.60
N ALA A 31 -0.48 4.86 -8.99
CA ALA A 31 -0.53 3.57 -9.67
C ALA A 31 -1.91 3.33 -10.31
N MET A 32 -3.00 3.77 -9.66
CA MET A 32 -4.33 3.73 -10.27
C MET A 32 -4.44 4.69 -11.45
N GLY A 33 -3.80 5.86 -11.39
CA GLY A 33 -3.67 6.78 -12.51
C GLY A 33 -3.01 6.11 -13.71
N TRP A 34 -1.87 5.45 -13.51
CA TRP A 34 -1.19 4.67 -14.54
C TRP A 34 -2.11 3.61 -15.15
N ARG A 35 -2.79 2.82 -14.30
CA ARG A 35 -3.74 1.79 -14.75
C ARG A 35 -4.86 2.38 -15.62
N LYS A 36 -5.45 3.51 -15.23
CA LYS A 36 -6.51 4.19 -15.99
C LYS A 36 -5.99 4.79 -17.30
N SER A 37 -4.71 5.13 -17.36
CA SER A 37 -4.02 5.56 -18.58
C SER A 37 -3.47 4.40 -19.42
N HIS A 38 -3.91 3.17 -19.18
CA HIS A 38 -3.52 1.95 -19.91
C HIS A 38 -2.03 1.58 -19.82
N VAL A 39 -1.30 2.10 -18.84
CA VAL A 39 0.05 1.61 -18.51
C VAL A 39 -0.09 0.20 -17.94
N SER A 40 0.61 -0.77 -18.51
CA SER A 40 0.58 -2.15 -18.05
C SER A 40 1.20 -2.32 -16.66
N ARG A 41 0.90 -3.43 -15.98
CA ARG A 41 1.54 -3.75 -14.68
C ARG A 41 3.05 -3.87 -14.82
N GLU A 42 3.53 -4.42 -15.94
CA GLU A 42 4.96 -4.58 -16.20
C GLU A 42 5.66 -3.22 -16.34
N GLU A 43 5.11 -2.31 -17.15
CA GLU A 43 5.64 -0.94 -17.27
C GLU A 43 5.56 -0.18 -15.95
N ALA A 44 4.48 -0.34 -15.18
CA ALA A 44 4.36 0.26 -13.86
C ALA A 44 5.40 -0.30 -12.86
N ARG A 45 5.78 -1.58 -13.01
CA ARG A 45 6.86 -2.18 -12.21
C ARG A 45 8.22 -1.61 -12.58
N ILE A 46 8.49 -1.36 -13.86
CA ILE A 46 9.71 -0.67 -14.30
C ILE A 46 9.77 0.74 -13.68
N LYS A 47 8.68 1.51 -13.76
CA LYS A 47 8.57 2.84 -13.13
C LYS A 47 8.80 2.81 -11.62
N LEU A 48 8.37 1.74 -10.96
CA LEU A 48 8.62 1.52 -9.54
C LEU A 48 10.11 1.20 -9.31
N ASP A 49 10.71 0.33 -10.11
CA ASP A 49 12.10 -0.10 -9.96
C ASP A 49 13.12 1.06 -10.15
N GLU A 50 12.74 2.11 -10.88
CA GLU A 50 13.54 3.33 -11.10
C GLU A 50 13.47 4.37 -9.95
N ARG A 51 12.62 4.15 -8.93
CA ARG A 51 12.50 5.07 -7.79
C ARG A 51 13.70 4.99 -6.86
N ASP A 52 13.98 6.09 -6.19
CA ASP A 52 14.89 6.12 -5.05
C ASP A 52 14.16 5.67 -3.78
N TYR A 53 14.86 4.92 -2.93
CA TYR A 53 14.30 4.30 -1.72
C TYR A 53 15.20 4.57 -0.54
N GLY A 54 14.59 5.05 0.56
CA GLY A 54 15.29 5.26 1.81
C GLY A 54 15.55 3.95 2.57
N ASP A 55 14.70 2.95 2.38
CA ASP A 55 14.81 1.62 3.00
C ASP A 55 14.34 0.52 2.02
N PRO A 56 15.02 -0.64 1.95
CA PRO A 56 14.59 -1.78 1.12
C PRO A 56 13.15 -2.26 1.35
N VAL A 57 12.57 -2.01 2.53
CA VAL A 57 11.18 -2.35 2.84
C VAL A 57 10.18 -1.51 2.05
N GLU A 58 10.55 -0.28 1.69
CA GLU A 58 9.66 0.65 0.98
C GLU A 58 9.31 0.11 -0.40
N LYS A 59 10.33 -0.33 -1.13
CA LYS A 59 10.14 -0.98 -2.43
C LYS A 59 9.22 -2.19 -2.33
N LYS A 60 9.38 -3.03 -1.29
CA LYS A 60 8.53 -4.20 -1.08
C LYS A 60 7.07 -3.79 -0.83
N ASN A 61 6.85 -2.76 -0.01
CA ASN A 61 5.51 -2.24 0.27
C ASN A 61 4.86 -1.71 -1.01
N LEU A 62 5.55 -0.87 -1.78
CA LEU A 62 5.00 -0.31 -3.02
C LEU A 62 4.71 -1.39 -4.07
N VAL A 63 5.50 -2.48 -4.13
CA VAL A 63 5.20 -3.63 -4.99
C VAL A 63 3.88 -4.30 -4.59
N ILE A 64 3.62 -4.49 -3.30
CA ILE A 64 2.35 -5.05 -2.81
C ILE A 64 1.19 -4.12 -3.19
N ILE A 65 1.34 -2.81 -3.00
CA ILE A 65 0.30 -1.84 -3.40
C ILE A 65 0.05 -1.90 -4.90
N LEU A 66 1.10 -1.98 -5.72
CA LEU A 66 0.97 -2.11 -7.16
C LEU A 66 0.17 -3.37 -7.54
N ASP A 67 0.44 -4.49 -6.88
CA ASP A 67 -0.27 -5.76 -7.12
C ASP A 67 -1.75 -5.69 -6.71
N LEU A 68 -2.07 -4.97 -5.63
CA LEU A 68 -3.46 -4.73 -5.23
C LEU A 68 -4.20 -3.84 -6.24
N VAL A 69 -3.54 -2.76 -6.69
CA VAL A 69 -4.08 -1.79 -7.65
C VAL A 69 -4.35 -2.43 -9.00
N TYR A 70 -3.44 -3.27 -9.51
CA TYR A 70 -3.58 -3.94 -10.81
C TYR A 70 -4.35 -5.27 -10.74
N GLY A 71 -4.45 -5.87 -9.55
CA GLY A 71 -5.23 -7.06 -9.31
C GLY A 71 -6.73 -6.80 -9.16
N ASN A 72 -7.45 -7.86 -8.81
CA ASN A 72 -8.91 -7.82 -8.68
C ASN A 72 -9.40 -6.85 -7.60
N TYR A 73 -8.59 -6.63 -6.55
CA TYR A 73 -8.93 -5.73 -5.45
C TYR A 73 -9.13 -4.29 -5.96
N GLY A 74 -8.28 -3.82 -6.86
CA GLY A 74 -8.34 -2.49 -7.45
C GLY A 74 -9.32 -2.33 -8.63
N ASN A 75 -9.98 -3.38 -9.12
CA ASN A 75 -10.77 -3.31 -10.37
C ASN A 75 -11.82 -2.20 -10.39
N ASN A 76 -12.45 -1.95 -9.23
CA ASN A 76 -13.54 -0.99 -9.11
C ASN A 76 -13.10 0.36 -8.52
N TRP A 77 -11.79 0.60 -8.40
CA TRP A 77 -11.29 1.83 -7.80
C TRP A 77 -11.23 2.99 -8.81
N THR A 78 -11.37 4.19 -8.27
CA THR A 78 -10.98 5.46 -8.88
C THR A 78 -9.59 5.84 -8.38
N VAL A 79 -8.96 6.83 -9.02
CA VAL A 79 -7.68 7.40 -8.55
C VAL A 79 -7.78 7.85 -7.09
N GLU A 80 -8.89 8.51 -6.74
CA GLU A 80 -9.14 8.98 -5.38
C GLU A 80 -9.38 7.82 -4.40
N SER A 81 -10.25 6.86 -4.76
CA SER A 81 -10.59 5.77 -3.84
C SER A 81 -9.41 4.82 -3.60
N ALA A 82 -8.52 4.64 -4.58
CA ALA A 82 -7.29 3.85 -4.40
C ALA A 82 -6.41 4.41 -3.27
N GLY A 83 -6.17 5.74 -3.27
CA GLY A 83 -5.38 6.39 -2.23
C GLY A 83 -6.05 6.33 -0.87
N ASN A 84 -7.35 6.62 -0.81
CA ASN A 84 -8.12 6.57 0.44
C ASN A 84 -8.16 5.16 1.05
N VAL A 85 -8.36 4.13 0.23
CA VAL A 85 -8.40 2.73 0.69
C VAL A 85 -7.04 2.31 1.22
N MET A 86 -5.94 2.55 0.48
CA MET A 86 -4.62 2.08 0.91
C MET A 86 -4.06 2.88 2.09
N ARG A 87 -4.36 4.17 2.18
CA ARG A 87 -4.07 4.96 3.38
C ARG A 87 -4.83 4.44 4.60
N SER A 88 -6.11 4.09 4.44
CA SER A 88 -6.92 3.54 5.53
C SER A 88 -6.43 2.17 5.98
N ASP A 89 -6.11 1.29 5.03
CA ASP A 89 -5.46 0.00 5.28
C ASP A 89 -4.12 0.18 6.02
N CYS A 90 -3.36 1.21 5.63
CA CYS A 90 -2.14 1.60 6.33
C CYS A 90 -2.33 1.85 7.82
N LEU A 91 -3.26 2.76 8.11
CA LEU A 91 -3.50 3.24 9.46
C LEU A 91 -4.07 2.16 10.37
N LYS A 92 -4.80 1.19 9.81
CA LYS A 92 -5.41 0.09 10.56
C LYS A 92 -4.42 -1.04 10.85
N GLY A 93 -3.40 -1.20 10.00
CA GLY A 93 -2.58 -2.41 9.96
C GLY A 93 -3.37 -3.54 9.29
N ARG A 94 -2.72 -4.30 8.41
CA ARG A 94 -3.33 -5.50 7.84
C ARG A 94 -3.45 -6.54 8.95
N ASP A 95 -4.69 -6.82 9.38
CA ASP A 95 -4.99 -8.03 10.16
C ASP A 95 -4.41 -9.23 9.39
N GLN A 96 -3.42 -9.91 9.97
CA GLN A 96 -2.83 -11.13 9.41
C GLN A 96 -3.77 -12.32 9.58
#